data_AF-Q5NHG9-F1
#
_entry.id   AF-Q5NHG9-F1
#
_cell.length_a   1.000
_cell.length_b   1.000
_cell.length_c   1.000
_cell.angle_alpha   90.00
_cell.angle_beta   90.00
_cell.angle_gamma   90.00
#
_symmetry.space_group_name_H-M   'P 1'
#
loop_
_entity.id
_entity.type
_entity.pdbx_description
1 polymer ?
#
loop_
_entity_poly.entity_id
_entity_poly.type
_entity_poly.pdbx_seq_one_letter_code
_entity_poly.pdbx_strand_id
1 'polypeptide(L)'
;MLRNLIVIIVAVFVFSFAYTEEDWQGLYATGYWLQRDSVTKTNIAVIHAYDNQNGNLNAEVYVPLSNVDDGIIHEPIIYCEKCGKGDAYGNLYDYSSGKDKYQGLEFVWNAKKTDNGNLAKGKGPLYTDGAVLNPHDGKYYHVKARTVEYGKKIYVRAYWGFLGKSEHWQRISADQAQKIKNLCGLTADNVYTYEDKNGKVNNKELFKECATRNFVKDPL
;
A
#
# COMPACT_ATOMS: atom_id res chain seq x y z
N MET A 1 26.61 -66.22 29.43
CA MET A 1 25.47 -65.36 29.85
C MET A 1 25.45 -64.17 28.93
N LEU A 2 24.43 -64.12 28.07
CA LEU A 2 24.26 -63.18 26.96
C LEU A 2 23.61 -61.89 27.50
N ARG A 3 24.28 -60.73 27.40
CA ARG A 3 23.65 -59.41 27.59
C ARG A 3 23.60 -58.71 26.24
N ASN A 4 22.48 -58.90 25.53
CA ASN A 4 22.16 -58.13 24.34
C ASN A 4 21.87 -56.68 24.77
N LEU A 5 22.79 -55.77 24.46
CA LEU A 5 22.59 -54.34 24.64
C LEU A 5 21.89 -53.80 23.38
N ILE A 6 20.59 -53.57 23.46
CA ILE A 6 19.85 -52.88 22.40
C ILE A 6 20.25 -51.40 22.47
N VAL A 7 21.06 -50.95 21.52
CA VAL A 7 21.35 -49.53 21.30
C VAL A 7 20.18 -48.96 20.49
N ILE A 8 19.27 -48.26 21.15
CA ILE A 8 18.23 -47.47 20.48
C ILE A 8 18.89 -46.17 20.01
N ILE A 9 19.25 -46.10 18.73
CA ILE A 9 19.63 -44.84 18.08
C ILE A 9 18.36 -44.04 17.87
N VAL A 10 18.06 -43.13 18.81
CA VAL A 10 17.01 -42.11 18.62
C VAL A 10 17.57 -41.08 17.63
N ALA A 11 17.24 -41.24 16.36
CA ALA A 11 17.51 -40.24 15.34
C ALA A 11 16.58 -39.04 15.58
N VAL A 12 17.07 -38.04 16.31
CA VAL A 12 16.40 -36.73 16.42
C VAL A 12 16.57 -36.03 15.07
N PHE A 13 15.59 -36.17 14.19
CA PHE A 13 15.46 -35.35 12.99
C PHE A 13 15.11 -33.92 13.42
N VAL A 14 16.13 -33.10 13.67
CA VAL A 14 15.96 -31.66 13.76
C VAL A 14 15.69 -31.15 12.34
N PHE A 15 14.41 -31.09 11.95
CA PHE A 15 13.99 -30.38 10.74
C PHE A 15 14.30 -28.89 10.94
N SER A 16 15.50 -28.50 10.51
CA SER A 16 15.85 -27.10 10.36
C SER A 16 15.08 -26.61 9.14
N PHE A 17 13.91 -25.98 9.37
CA PHE A 17 13.20 -25.26 8.32
C PHE A 17 14.07 -24.06 7.93
N ALA A 18 14.95 -24.25 6.95
CA ALA A 18 15.66 -23.15 6.31
C ALA A 18 14.65 -22.40 5.45
N TYR A 19 14.33 -21.17 5.86
CA TYR A 19 13.50 -20.29 5.06
C TYR A 19 14.25 -19.85 3.79
N THR A 20 13.54 -19.82 2.67
CA THR A 20 14.10 -19.41 1.37
C THR A 20 14.14 -17.89 1.27
N GLU A 21 14.96 -17.34 0.36
CA GLU A 21 14.88 -15.90 0.05
C GLU A 21 13.50 -15.51 -0.47
N GLU A 22 12.83 -16.40 -1.20
CA GLU A 22 11.48 -16.20 -1.73
C GLU A 22 10.45 -15.97 -0.61
N ASP A 23 10.59 -16.66 0.53
CA ASP A 23 9.76 -16.45 1.72
C ASP A 23 9.90 -15.02 2.28
N TRP A 24 11.10 -14.44 2.17
CA TRP A 24 11.36 -13.06 2.58
C TRP A 24 10.91 -12.04 1.54
N GLN A 25 10.99 -12.37 0.25
CA GLN A 25 10.54 -11.47 -0.81
C GLN A 25 9.07 -11.08 -0.67
N GLY A 26 8.21 -12.04 -0.33
CA GLY A 26 6.80 -11.79 -0.03
C GLY A 26 6.55 -10.87 1.17
N LEU A 27 7.53 -10.75 2.07
CA LEU A 27 7.45 -9.92 3.28
C LEU A 27 7.95 -8.49 3.11
N TYR A 28 8.63 -8.13 2.03
CA TYR A 28 9.02 -6.74 1.83
C TYR A 28 7.81 -5.84 1.57
N ALA A 29 7.90 -4.59 2.01
CA ALA A 29 6.81 -3.63 1.86
C ALA A 29 6.65 -3.14 0.41
N THR A 30 7.66 -3.36 -0.43
CA THR A 30 7.63 -3.02 -1.86
C THR A 30 6.55 -3.82 -2.60
N GLY A 31 6.05 -3.25 -3.69
CA GLY A 31 4.97 -3.80 -4.52
C GLY A 31 3.68 -2.99 -4.43
N TYR A 32 2.56 -3.63 -4.78
CA TYR A 32 1.27 -2.97 -4.94
C TYR A 32 0.28 -3.34 -3.85
N TRP A 33 -0.44 -2.34 -3.35
CA TRP A 33 -1.34 -2.45 -2.21
C TRP A 33 -2.69 -1.80 -2.50
N LEU A 34 -3.77 -2.56 -2.34
CA LEU A 34 -5.13 -2.05 -2.39
C LEU A 34 -5.52 -1.47 -1.02
N GLN A 35 -5.68 -0.16 -0.98
CA GLN A 35 -6.25 0.55 0.16
C GLN A 35 -7.78 0.48 0.08
N ARG A 36 -8.42 0.12 1.20
CA ARG A 36 -9.87 0.08 1.33
C ARG A 36 -10.31 0.78 2.58
N ASP A 37 -11.45 1.47 2.50
CA ASP A 37 -12.07 2.02 3.69
C ASP A 37 -12.46 0.88 4.64
N SER A 38 -12.15 1.08 5.91
CA SER A 38 -12.31 0.04 6.92
C SER A 38 -13.78 -0.22 7.27
N VAL A 39 -14.67 0.76 7.05
CA VAL A 39 -16.09 0.71 7.38
C VAL A 39 -16.90 0.25 6.17
N THR A 40 -16.86 1.01 5.08
CA THR A 40 -17.67 0.76 3.87
C THR A 40 -17.08 -0.34 2.98
N LYS A 41 -15.81 -0.70 3.19
CA LYS A 41 -15.05 -1.64 2.34
C LYS A 41 -14.86 -1.13 0.91
N THR A 42 -15.09 0.15 0.66
CA THR A 42 -14.86 0.81 -0.63
C THR A 42 -13.36 0.83 -0.95
N ASN A 43 -12.99 0.62 -2.21
CA ASN A 43 -11.63 0.75 -2.69
C ASN A 43 -11.25 2.23 -2.82
N ILE A 44 -10.21 2.66 -2.12
CA ILE A 44 -9.76 4.06 -2.11
C ILE A 44 -8.71 4.27 -3.20
N ALA A 45 -7.66 3.45 -3.19
CA ALA A 45 -6.58 3.54 -4.15
C ALA A 45 -5.79 2.23 -4.26
N VAL A 46 -5.10 2.06 -5.38
CA VAL A 46 -3.92 1.21 -5.48
C VAL A 46 -2.70 2.07 -5.19
N ILE A 47 -1.89 1.64 -4.25
CA ILE A 47 -0.63 2.27 -3.85
C ILE A 47 0.52 1.43 -4.38
N HIS A 48 1.52 2.08 -4.98
CA HIS A 48 2.78 1.44 -5.36
C HIS A 48 3.86 1.88 -4.39
N ALA A 49 4.41 0.93 -3.63
CA ALA A 49 5.50 1.15 -2.70
C ALA A 49 6.80 0.60 -3.27
N TYR A 50 7.89 1.35 -3.15
CA TYR A 50 9.17 1.03 -3.76
C TYR A 50 10.33 1.56 -2.92
N ASP A 51 11.51 0.97 -3.10
CA ASP A 51 12.73 1.49 -2.48
C ASP A 51 13.29 2.62 -3.35
N ASN A 52 13.58 3.76 -2.73
CA ASN A 52 14.29 4.84 -3.39
C ASN A 52 15.79 4.53 -3.53
N GLN A 53 16.54 5.43 -4.15
CA GLN A 53 17.99 5.27 -4.39
C GLN A 53 18.83 5.02 -3.12
N ASN A 54 18.31 5.35 -1.94
CA ASN A 54 18.97 5.13 -0.65
C ASN A 54 18.50 3.84 0.06
N GLY A 55 17.65 3.03 -0.58
CA GLY A 55 17.06 1.83 0.03
C GLY A 55 15.98 2.13 1.08
N ASN A 56 15.44 3.35 1.11
CA ASN A 56 14.30 3.68 1.97
C ASN A 56 13.00 3.53 1.21
N LEU A 57 11.94 3.15 1.92
CA LEU A 57 10.62 2.94 1.34
C LEU A 57 9.93 4.28 1.04
N ASN A 58 9.57 4.48 -0.23
CA ASN A 58 8.68 5.53 -0.72
C ASN A 58 7.37 4.89 -1.24
N ALA A 59 6.35 5.70 -1.48
CA ALA A 59 5.15 5.26 -2.16
C ALA A 59 4.44 6.37 -2.95
N GLU A 60 3.77 5.94 -4.02
CA GLU A 60 2.94 6.77 -4.89
C GLU A 60 1.52 6.23 -4.98
N VAL A 61 0.56 7.10 -5.29
CA VAL A 61 -0.81 6.69 -5.63
C VAL A 61 -0.83 6.19 -7.06
N TYR A 62 -0.78 4.88 -7.24
CA TYR A 62 -0.70 4.25 -8.56
C TYR A 62 -2.01 4.35 -9.36
N VAL A 63 -3.15 4.15 -8.68
CA VAL A 63 -4.50 4.35 -9.24
C VAL A 63 -5.45 4.81 -8.15
N PRO A 64 -6.02 6.01 -8.22
CA PRO A 64 -7.11 6.39 -7.31
C PRO A 64 -8.42 5.75 -7.79
N LEU A 65 -9.24 5.25 -6.86
CA LEU A 65 -10.42 4.44 -7.16
C LEU A 65 -11.72 5.10 -6.69
N SER A 66 -11.72 5.71 -5.50
CA SER A 66 -12.84 6.51 -5.00
C SER A 66 -12.44 7.26 -3.71
N ASN A 67 -13.33 8.14 -3.28
CA ASN A 67 -13.29 8.77 -1.98
C ASN A 67 -14.52 8.38 -1.14
N VAL A 68 -14.38 8.47 0.18
CA VAL A 68 -15.47 8.21 1.13
C VAL A 68 -15.53 9.35 2.13
N ASP A 69 -16.51 10.23 1.96
CA ASP A 69 -16.78 11.35 2.86
C ASP A 69 -18.12 11.11 3.58
N ASP A 70 -18.10 11.05 4.91
CA ASP A 70 -19.28 10.75 5.74
C ASP A 70 -20.05 9.48 5.31
N GLY A 71 -19.32 8.48 4.81
CA GLY A 71 -19.87 7.21 4.30
C GLY A 71 -20.43 7.27 2.88
N ILE A 72 -20.39 8.44 2.24
CA ILE A 72 -20.81 8.66 0.86
C ILE A 72 -19.62 8.41 -0.06
N ILE A 73 -19.82 7.56 -1.07
CA ILE A 73 -18.81 7.22 -2.06
C ILE A 73 -18.91 8.19 -3.23
N HIS A 74 -17.80 8.82 -3.61
CA HIS A 74 -17.71 9.71 -4.76
C HIS A 74 -16.40 9.52 -5.52
N GLU A 75 -16.31 10.13 -6.70
CA GLU A 75 -15.14 10.10 -7.56
C GLU A 75 -13.87 10.61 -6.85
N PRO A 76 -12.70 10.03 -7.16
CA PRO A 76 -11.44 10.51 -6.65
C PRO A 76 -11.08 11.89 -7.22
N ILE A 77 -10.25 12.64 -6.49
CA ILE A 77 -9.70 13.90 -7.00
C ILE A 77 -8.77 13.62 -8.19
N ILE A 78 -8.69 14.55 -9.14
CA ILE A 78 -7.77 14.43 -10.29
C ILE A 78 -6.42 15.06 -9.96
N TYR A 79 -6.44 16.19 -9.25
CA TYR A 79 -5.26 16.96 -8.90
C TYR A 79 -5.17 17.17 -7.39
N CYS A 80 -3.95 17.26 -6.88
CA CYS A 80 -3.74 17.68 -5.50
C CYS A 80 -3.75 19.21 -5.36
N GLU A 81 -4.93 19.80 -5.40
CA GLU A 81 -5.10 21.26 -5.37
C GLU A 81 -4.61 21.90 -4.06
N LYS A 82 -4.59 21.13 -2.96
CA LYS A 82 -4.27 21.61 -1.62
C LYS A 82 -2.87 21.23 -1.14
N CYS A 83 -2.09 20.49 -1.92
CA CYS A 83 -0.80 19.95 -1.45
C CYS A 83 0.24 21.04 -1.12
N GLY A 84 0.28 22.13 -1.88
CA GLY A 84 1.22 23.22 -1.62
C GLY A 84 2.69 22.78 -1.74
N LYS A 85 3.59 23.48 -1.05
CA LYS A 85 5.02 23.15 -0.97
C LYS A 85 5.48 23.16 0.48
N GLY A 86 6.49 22.36 0.82
CA GLY A 86 6.94 22.27 2.19
C GLY A 86 8.14 21.37 2.40
N ASP A 87 8.44 21.16 3.67
CA ASP A 87 9.46 20.24 4.17
C ASP A 87 8.81 19.25 5.14
N ALA A 88 8.53 18.05 4.65
CA ALA A 88 7.94 16.99 5.46
C ALA A 88 9.05 16.20 6.18
N TYR A 89 9.57 16.75 7.29
CA TYR A 89 10.60 16.12 8.13
C TYR A 89 11.93 15.83 7.39
N GLY A 90 12.41 16.78 6.61
CA GLY A 90 13.61 16.68 5.76
C GLY A 90 13.31 16.25 4.32
N ASN A 91 12.04 16.11 3.94
CA ASN A 91 11.59 15.76 2.60
C ASN A 91 10.97 16.99 1.94
N LEU A 92 11.76 17.70 1.12
CA LEU A 92 11.29 18.85 0.37
C LEU A 92 10.35 18.40 -0.76
N TYR A 93 9.21 19.05 -0.88
CA TYR A 93 8.25 18.83 -1.95
C TYR A 93 7.64 20.14 -2.44
N ASP A 94 7.25 20.19 -3.70
CA ASP A 94 6.54 21.33 -4.29
C ASP A 94 5.44 20.84 -5.24
N TYR A 95 4.22 20.87 -4.74
CA TYR A 95 2.96 20.65 -5.46
C TYR A 95 2.11 21.93 -5.44
N SER A 96 2.75 23.10 -5.30
CA SER A 96 2.05 24.38 -5.16
C SER A 96 1.36 24.83 -6.44
N SER A 97 1.61 24.14 -7.56
CA SER A 97 0.91 24.36 -8.83
C SER A 97 -0.58 24.02 -8.74
N GLY A 98 -0.95 23.09 -7.84
CA GLY A 98 -2.28 22.49 -7.77
C GLY A 98 -2.66 21.66 -9.01
N LYS A 99 -1.72 21.39 -9.91
CA LYS A 99 -1.91 20.64 -11.17
C LYS A 99 -1.22 19.28 -11.16
N ASP A 100 -0.57 18.94 -10.06
CA ASP A 100 0.03 17.64 -9.84
C ASP A 100 -1.08 16.60 -9.74
N LYS A 101 -1.06 15.64 -10.67
CA LYS A 101 -2.10 14.61 -10.76
C LYS A 101 -2.03 13.72 -9.54
N TYR A 102 -3.20 13.36 -9.01
CA TYR A 102 -3.28 12.44 -7.89
C TYR A 102 -2.78 11.05 -8.29
N GLN A 103 -3.13 10.57 -9.49
CA GLN A 103 -2.52 9.39 -10.07
C GLN A 103 -1.05 9.66 -10.43
N GLY A 104 -0.14 8.94 -9.79
CA GLY A 104 1.31 9.10 -9.89
C GLY A 104 1.91 10.05 -8.84
N LEU A 105 1.09 10.60 -7.93
CA LEU A 105 1.59 11.46 -6.87
C LEU A 105 2.39 10.64 -5.87
N GLU A 106 3.69 10.93 -5.73
CA GLU A 106 4.47 10.47 -4.59
C GLU A 106 3.98 11.18 -3.33
N PHE A 107 3.61 10.40 -2.31
CA PHE A 107 3.01 10.94 -1.08
C PHE A 107 3.61 10.33 0.18
N VAL A 108 4.49 9.33 0.06
CA VAL A 108 5.26 8.75 1.15
C VAL A 108 6.74 8.84 0.83
N TRP A 109 7.53 9.35 1.77
CA TRP A 109 8.96 9.55 1.58
C TRP A 109 9.78 8.96 2.73
N ASN A 110 10.90 8.32 2.34
CA ASN A 110 12.04 8.01 3.19
C ASN A 110 11.72 7.22 4.47
N ALA A 111 10.78 6.27 4.41
CA ALA A 111 10.57 5.35 5.53
C ALA A 111 11.72 4.33 5.61
N LYS A 112 12.52 4.41 6.67
CA LYS A 112 13.76 3.64 6.87
C LYS A 112 13.47 2.29 7.48
N LYS A 113 14.10 1.25 6.95
CA LYS A 113 14.08 -0.09 7.55
C LYS A 113 14.80 -0.07 8.90
N THR A 114 14.09 -0.39 9.99
CA THR A 114 14.66 -0.39 11.36
C THR A 114 14.88 -1.77 11.95
N ASP A 115 14.30 -2.82 11.35
CA ASP A 115 14.57 -4.20 11.73
C ASP A 115 14.40 -5.15 10.53
N ASN A 116 14.68 -6.44 10.74
CA ASN A 116 14.57 -7.47 9.71
C ASN A 116 13.22 -8.19 9.69
N GLY A 117 12.26 -7.81 10.53
CA GLY A 117 10.99 -8.52 10.67
C GLY A 117 11.10 -9.82 11.47
N ASN A 118 10.07 -10.66 11.33
CA ASN A 118 9.96 -11.96 11.98
C ASN A 118 9.11 -12.90 11.09
N LEU A 119 9.79 -13.67 10.24
CA LEU A 119 9.15 -14.59 9.29
C LEU A 119 8.32 -15.68 9.98
N ALA A 120 8.80 -16.23 11.10
CA ALA A 120 8.06 -17.22 11.90
C ALA A 120 6.72 -16.66 12.44
N LYS A 121 6.58 -15.33 12.53
CA LYS A 121 5.33 -14.64 12.90
C LYS A 121 4.63 -13.98 11.71
N GLY A 122 5.08 -14.25 10.48
CA GLY A 122 4.55 -13.67 9.25
C GLY A 122 4.66 -12.14 9.19
N LYS A 123 5.70 -11.56 9.79
CA LYS A 123 5.95 -10.12 9.82
C LYS A 123 7.18 -9.77 9.01
N GLY A 124 7.07 -8.82 8.09
CA GLY A 124 8.23 -8.25 7.42
C GLY A 124 8.96 -7.19 8.23
N PRO A 125 9.98 -6.57 7.62
CA PRO A 125 10.70 -5.44 8.21
C PRO A 125 9.78 -4.32 8.68
N LEU A 126 10.13 -3.67 9.78
CA LEU A 126 9.54 -2.39 10.17
C LEU A 126 10.22 -1.25 9.42
N TYR A 127 9.41 -0.36 8.85
CA TYR A 127 9.84 0.89 8.26
C TYR A 127 9.32 2.05 9.11
N THR A 128 10.19 2.95 9.57
CA THR A 128 9.82 4.14 10.38
C THR A 128 10.48 5.40 9.84
N ASP A 129 10.29 6.52 10.53
CA ASP A 129 10.93 7.82 10.24
C ASP A 129 10.62 8.41 8.86
N GLY A 130 9.64 7.83 8.16
CA GLY A 130 9.14 8.38 6.92
C GLY A 130 8.18 9.54 7.16
N ALA A 131 7.90 10.24 6.07
CA ALA A 131 6.85 11.25 5.99
C ALA A 131 5.73 10.78 5.06
N VAL A 132 4.50 11.19 5.33
CA VAL A 132 3.36 10.99 4.43
C VAL A 132 2.57 12.29 4.28
N LEU A 133 2.28 12.69 3.05
CA LEU A 133 1.38 13.79 2.72
C LEU A 133 -0.04 13.25 2.57
N ASN A 134 -1.03 13.99 3.07
CA ASN A 134 -2.44 13.75 2.81
C ASN A 134 -2.89 14.65 1.64
N PRO A 135 -3.17 14.09 0.46
CA PRO A 135 -3.50 14.90 -0.72
C PRO A 135 -4.85 15.64 -0.61
N HIS A 136 -5.70 15.27 0.35
CA HIS A 136 -7.00 15.94 0.56
C HIS A 136 -6.91 17.27 1.32
N ASP A 137 -5.85 17.48 2.11
CA ASP A 137 -5.70 18.69 2.93
C ASP A 137 -4.29 19.31 2.86
N GLY A 138 -3.34 18.65 2.20
CA GLY A 138 -1.95 19.10 2.07
C GLY A 138 -1.12 19.00 3.34
N LYS A 139 -1.65 18.39 4.41
CA LYS A 139 -0.92 18.19 5.66
C LYS A 139 -0.06 16.94 5.58
N TYR A 140 1.07 16.96 6.26
CA TYR A 140 1.97 15.83 6.34
C TYR A 140 2.12 15.30 7.78
N TYR A 141 2.41 14.02 7.88
CA TYR A 141 2.49 13.26 9.12
C TYR A 141 3.71 12.34 9.07
N HIS A 142 4.16 11.85 10.22
CA HIS A 142 5.11 10.75 10.21
C HIS A 142 4.40 9.48 9.73
N VAL A 143 5.13 8.60 9.06
CA VAL A 143 4.61 7.30 8.65
C VAL A 143 5.50 6.17 9.17
N LYS A 144 4.84 5.06 9.52
CA LYS A 144 5.50 3.77 9.68
C LYS A 144 4.69 2.69 9.02
N ALA A 145 5.38 1.67 8.52
CA ALA A 145 4.75 0.57 7.82
C ALA A 145 5.42 -0.77 8.14
N ARG A 146 4.64 -1.85 8.07
CA ARG A 146 5.16 -3.22 8.20
C ARG A 146 4.19 -4.19 7.55
N THR A 147 4.71 -5.14 6.77
CA THR A 147 3.88 -6.25 6.29
C THR A 147 3.55 -7.22 7.41
N VAL A 148 2.35 -7.77 7.35
CA VAL A 148 1.80 -8.74 8.30
C VAL A 148 1.07 -9.84 7.53
N GLU A 149 0.64 -10.89 8.23
CA GLU A 149 -0.06 -12.02 7.63
C GLU A 149 0.70 -12.64 6.45
N TYR A 150 2.01 -12.84 6.63
CA TYR A 150 2.89 -13.40 5.60
C TYR A 150 2.87 -12.56 4.30
N GLY A 151 2.88 -11.24 4.45
CA GLY A 151 2.93 -10.32 3.31
C GLY A 151 1.58 -10.05 2.67
N LYS A 152 0.49 -10.71 3.08
CA LYS A 152 -0.84 -10.50 2.49
C LYS A 152 -1.42 -9.12 2.80
N LYS A 153 -0.96 -8.50 3.89
CA LYS A 153 -1.35 -7.15 4.28
C LYS A 153 -0.15 -6.31 4.66
N ILE A 154 -0.31 -5.00 4.56
CA ILE A 154 0.60 -4.02 5.16
C ILE A 154 -0.17 -3.20 6.18
N TYR A 155 0.36 -3.14 7.39
CA TYR A 155 -0.04 -2.17 8.39
C TYR A 155 0.65 -0.85 8.08
N VAL A 156 -0.11 0.24 8.00
CA VAL A 156 0.40 1.59 7.79
C VAL A 156 -0.17 2.49 8.88
N ARG A 157 0.65 3.38 9.44
CA ARG A 157 0.19 4.39 10.39
C ARG A 157 0.74 5.75 10.02
N ALA A 158 -0.15 6.71 9.81
CA ALA A 158 0.15 8.14 9.75
C ALA A 158 -0.08 8.75 11.14
N TYR A 159 0.87 9.52 11.67
CA TYR A 159 0.81 10.02 13.05
C TYR A 159 1.52 11.35 13.27
N TRP A 160 1.07 12.05 14.31
CA TRP A 160 1.73 13.22 14.89
C TRP A 160 1.73 13.09 16.41
N GLY A 161 2.91 12.89 17.00
CA GLY A 161 3.02 12.50 18.41
C GLY A 161 2.28 11.20 18.71
N PHE A 162 1.39 11.20 19.72
CA PHE A 162 0.60 10.04 20.11
C PHE A 162 -0.68 9.84 19.26
N LEU A 163 -1.13 10.88 18.55
CA LEU A 163 -2.32 10.83 17.70
C LEU A 163 -1.98 10.27 16.32
N GLY A 164 -2.89 9.51 15.72
CA GLY A 164 -2.69 9.01 14.37
C GLY A 164 -3.77 8.03 13.91
N LYS A 165 -3.81 7.81 12.61
CA LYS A 165 -4.69 6.83 11.95
C LYS A 165 -3.87 5.62 11.53
N SER A 166 -4.43 4.43 11.70
CA SER A 166 -3.82 3.19 11.25
C SER A 166 -4.73 2.50 10.25
N GLU A 167 -4.14 1.89 9.23
CA GLU A 167 -4.84 1.20 8.17
C GLU A 167 -4.15 -0.13 7.86
N HIS A 168 -4.91 -1.02 7.22
CA HIS A 168 -4.38 -2.25 6.65
C HIS A 168 -4.73 -2.30 5.17
N TRP A 169 -3.73 -2.35 4.32
CA TRP A 169 -3.92 -2.49 2.88
C TRP A 169 -3.63 -3.92 2.46
N GLN A 170 -4.26 -4.36 1.37
CA GLN A 170 -4.19 -5.73 0.90
C GLN A 170 -3.23 -5.84 -0.28
N ARG A 171 -2.36 -6.85 -0.29
CA ARG A 171 -1.41 -7.03 -1.41
C ARG A 171 -2.16 -7.40 -2.68
N ILE A 172 -1.74 -6.83 -3.81
CA ILE A 172 -2.13 -7.25 -5.16
C ILE A 172 -0.88 -7.43 -6.04
N SER A 173 -0.99 -8.19 -7.12
CA SER A 173 0.11 -8.36 -8.08
C SER A 173 0.28 -7.11 -8.95
N ALA A 174 1.46 -6.95 -9.55
CA ALA A 174 1.72 -5.88 -10.52
C ALA A 174 0.81 -5.98 -11.76
N ASP A 175 0.57 -7.19 -12.26
CA ASP A 175 -0.38 -7.44 -13.37
C ASP A 175 -1.79 -6.97 -12.99
N GLN A 176 -2.26 -7.32 -11.80
CA GLN A 176 -3.56 -6.89 -11.32
C GLN A 176 -3.63 -5.37 -11.16
N ALA A 177 -2.60 -4.73 -10.61
CA ALA A 177 -2.52 -3.29 -10.50
C ALA A 177 -2.63 -2.62 -11.87
N GLN A 178 -1.90 -3.13 -12.88
CA GLN A 178 -1.95 -2.61 -14.24
C GLN A 178 -3.33 -2.78 -14.88
N LYS A 179 -4.00 -3.93 -14.70
CA LYS A 179 -5.38 -4.14 -15.15
C LYS A 179 -6.35 -3.16 -14.50
N ILE A 180 -6.23 -2.94 -13.19
CA ILE A 180 -7.03 -1.94 -12.47
C ILE A 180 -6.76 -0.54 -13.03
N LYS A 181 -5.50 -0.18 -13.31
CA LYS A 181 -5.15 1.12 -13.91
C LYS A 181 -5.81 1.32 -15.26
N ASN A 182 -5.81 0.28 -16.10
CA ASN A 182 -6.45 0.35 -17.41
C ASN A 182 -7.98 0.45 -17.30
N LEU A 183 -8.57 -0.22 -16.31
CA LEU A 183 -10.02 -0.26 -16.11
C LEU A 183 -10.57 1.00 -15.44
N CYS A 184 -9.86 1.54 -14.44
CA CYS A 184 -10.36 2.54 -13.49
C CYS A 184 -9.53 3.83 -13.43
N GLY A 185 -8.34 3.84 -14.02
CA GLY A 185 -7.38 4.92 -13.87
C GLY A 185 -7.70 6.14 -14.72
N LEU A 186 -6.91 7.19 -14.48
CA LEU A 186 -6.99 8.44 -15.23
C LEU A 186 -6.46 8.24 -16.66
N THR A 187 -7.22 8.70 -17.64
CA THR A 187 -6.86 8.69 -19.07
C THR A 187 -5.89 9.82 -19.43
N ALA A 188 -5.43 9.84 -20.68
CA ALA A 188 -4.59 10.92 -21.21
C ALA A 188 -5.28 12.30 -21.17
N ASP A 189 -6.61 12.31 -21.24
CA ASP A 189 -7.44 13.52 -21.25
C ASP A 189 -7.76 14.05 -19.84
N ASN A 190 -7.15 13.49 -18.79
CA ASN A 190 -7.41 13.82 -17.39
C ASN A 190 -8.88 13.65 -16.99
N VAL A 191 -9.49 12.56 -17.43
CA VAL A 191 -10.78 12.07 -16.95
C VAL A 191 -10.65 10.59 -16.60
N TYR A 192 -11.45 10.10 -15.66
CA TYR A 192 -11.50 8.67 -15.37
C TYR A 192 -12.25 7.92 -16.49
N THR A 193 -11.97 6.62 -16.63
CA THR A 193 -12.56 5.76 -17.66
C THR A 193 -14.10 5.66 -17.62
N TYR A 194 -14.70 5.99 -16.47
CA TYR A 194 -16.15 6.02 -16.25
C TYR A 194 -16.78 7.41 -16.34
N GLU A 195 -16.01 8.42 -16.73
CA GLU A 195 -16.44 9.81 -16.85
C GLU A 195 -16.58 10.25 -18.31
N ASP A 196 -17.38 11.31 -18.53
CA ASP A 196 -17.35 12.06 -19.77
C ASP A 196 -16.20 13.08 -19.78
N LYS A 197 -16.02 13.78 -20.91
CA LYS A 197 -15.01 14.83 -21.09
C LYS A 197 -15.12 16.01 -20.11
N ASN A 198 -16.24 16.14 -19.38
CA ASN A 198 -16.46 17.18 -18.38
C ASN A 198 -16.22 16.66 -16.96
N GLY A 199 -15.71 15.42 -16.79
CA GLY A 199 -15.50 14.79 -15.49
C GLY A 199 -16.78 14.31 -14.82
N LYS A 200 -17.89 14.17 -15.56
CA LYS A 200 -19.14 13.64 -15.00
C LYS A 200 -19.22 12.14 -15.20
N VAL A 201 -19.50 11.39 -14.13
CA VAL A 201 -19.76 9.93 -14.21
C VAL A 201 -20.87 9.64 -15.22
N ASN A 202 -20.50 9.01 -16.34
CA ASN A 202 -21.42 8.58 -17.40
C ASN A 202 -21.60 7.06 -17.41
N ASN A 203 -20.67 6.31 -16.82
CA ASN A 203 -20.74 4.87 -16.65
C ASN A 203 -20.78 4.50 -15.15
N LYS A 204 -21.98 4.52 -14.58
CA LYS A 204 -22.21 4.25 -13.15
C LYS A 204 -21.84 2.82 -12.75
N GLU A 205 -22.01 1.86 -13.65
CA GLU A 205 -21.68 0.46 -13.40
C GLU A 205 -20.18 0.29 -13.23
N LEU A 206 -19.39 0.87 -14.15
CA LEU A 206 -17.93 0.83 -14.06
C LEU A 206 -17.41 1.57 -12.83
N PHE A 207 -17.96 2.75 -12.49
CA PHE A 207 -17.58 3.44 -11.25
C PHE A 207 -17.84 2.57 -10.02
N LYS A 208 -19.03 1.94 -9.94
CA LYS A 208 -19.37 1.02 -8.85
C LYS A 208 -18.41 -0.17 -8.80
N GLU A 209 -18.03 -0.72 -9.95
CA GLU A 209 -17.07 -1.82 -10.03
C GLU A 209 -15.70 -1.38 -9.47
N CYS A 210 -15.16 -0.25 -9.94
CA CYS A 210 -13.91 0.31 -9.45
C CYS A 210 -13.93 0.56 -7.93
N ALA A 211 -15.04 1.11 -7.42
CA ALA A 211 -15.20 1.45 -6.02
C ALA A 211 -15.46 0.24 -5.11
N THR A 212 -16.01 -0.88 -5.59
CA THR A 212 -16.51 -1.94 -4.69
C THR A 212 -16.05 -3.37 -5.02
N ARG A 213 -15.52 -3.65 -6.22
CA ARG A 213 -15.01 -4.97 -6.58
C ARG A 213 -13.91 -5.39 -5.62
N ASN A 214 -13.99 -6.62 -5.10
CA ASN A 214 -12.96 -7.15 -4.23
C ASN A 214 -11.80 -7.70 -5.07
N PHE A 215 -10.94 -6.82 -5.59
CA PHE A 215 -9.83 -7.18 -6.48
C PHE A 215 -8.82 -8.18 -5.90
N VAL A 216 -8.87 -8.46 -4.60
CA VAL A 216 -8.03 -9.47 -3.95
C VAL A 216 -8.66 -10.86 -4.03
N LYS A 217 -9.99 -10.96 -3.92
CA LYS A 217 -10.72 -12.23 -3.99
C LYS A 217 -11.15 -12.58 -5.41
N ASP A 218 -11.40 -11.55 -6.22
CA ASP A 218 -11.90 -11.64 -7.59
C ASP A 218 -11.05 -10.70 -8.47
N PRO A 219 -9.82 -11.11 -8.83
CA PRO A 219 -8.93 -10.32 -9.69
C PRO A 219 -9.52 -10.16 -11.11
N LEU A 220 -8.92 -9.28 -11.92
CA LEU A 220 -9.33 -8.99 -13.30
C LEU A 220 -8.62 -9.92 -14.30
#